data_AF-A0A3A6MWY1-F1
#
_entry.id   AF-A0A3A6MWY1-F1
#
_cell.length_a   1.000
_cell.length_b   1.000
_cell.length_c   1.000
_cell.angle_alpha   90.00
_cell.angle_beta   90.00
_cell.angle_gamma   90.00
#
_symmetry.space_group_name_H-M   'P 1'
#
loop_
_entity.id
_entity.type
_entity.pdbx_description
1 polymer ?
#
loop_
_entity_poly.entity_id
_entity_poly.type
_entity_poly.pdbx_seq_one_letter_code
_entity_poly.pdbx_strand_id
1 'polypeptide(L)'
;VDGTAPGFAAIMGAPPSKEIASKIALELQEKNLYIFMHDQTNGVRMPDLLVQSDVQVGWGTRLVPFGPTYTSAVFAIGFACRVALAFGGIKPGDYRGNLIYNKNRTFAFVMAFGPVSDEWYANAAGAINWGFPTISDYDIPQVLPTGICTYEHVVSNVPHEEIVQKAIEVRGLKVSVTKIDIPMAFGPAFEGERIRKDDLFMECGGGRTTGVEVLVSKEMDEVEDGKIILEGPDISDIQQGQNLPIAILVEVAGREMQSDFEPILERQFHHLINYIQGIMHIGQRNIMWIRIGKGAVEKGFSFKHIGKVLHGKLHQEFGAILDKVQVKIYTVQDKVEEVMNLARKVYTERDLRLGSMTDETEEVFYSCTLCQSFAPSHVCVITPERIGMCGAYNWLDGKASYQINPTGPNQPIQKGECEDPVNGYFQGINDFVNQASRGAVAQVSCYSLMNSPMTACGCFEAIAAMLPSCNGIMVVNRDFMGMTPSGMKFTTLAGMAGGGMQTPGFMGVSKHFLTSRKLFLAEGGLKRLVWIPKMLKEEIADKLRARCEEIGMPELFDMIATEEQGTTEEQILEFLKEKGHPALSMETAIG
;
A
#
# COMPACT_ATOMS: atom_id res chain seq x y z
N VAL A 1 2.53 15.49 -7.51
CA VAL A 1 3.41 16.35 -6.65
C VAL A 1 4.70 15.61 -6.34
N ASP A 2 4.58 14.33 -6.00
CA ASP A 2 5.61 13.29 -5.82
C ASP A 2 6.04 12.57 -7.11
N GLY A 3 5.39 12.84 -8.25
CA GLY A 3 5.73 12.25 -9.55
C GLY A 3 5.10 10.88 -9.82
N THR A 4 4.35 10.33 -8.87
CA THR A 4 3.66 9.01 -9.01
C THR A 4 2.44 9.07 -9.94
N ALA A 5 1.87 10.26 -10.12
CA ALA A 5 0.87 10.58 -11.13
C ALA A 5 1.08 12.03 -11.62
N PRO A 6 1.52 12.25 -12.87
CA PRO A 6 1.82 13.60 -13.36
C PRO A 6 0.57 14.41 -13.73
N GLY A 7 -0.56 13.76 -13.97
CA GLY A 7 -1.81 14.42 -14.38
C GLY A 7 -2.89 13.42 -14.80
N PHE A 8 -3.75 13.82 -15.73
CA PHE A 8 -4.88 13.00 -16.19
C PHE A 8 -5.26 13.23 -17.66
N ALA A 9 -5.77 12.19 -18.31
CA ALA A 9 -6.46 12.28 -19.59
C ALA A 9 -7.97 12.33 -19.33
N ALA A 10 -8.63 13.40 -19.78
CA ALA A 10 -10.09 13.50 -19.79
C ALA A 10 -10.62 12.97 -21.13
N ILE A 11 -11.19 11.77 -21.11
CA ILE A 11 -11.73 11.12 -22.30
C ILE A 11 -13.20 11.53 -22.48
N MET A 12 -13.52 12.07 -23.65
CA MET A 12 -14.88 12.36 -24.09
C MET A 12 -15.29 11.34 -25.16
N GLY A 13 -16.34 10.56 -24.86
CA GLY A 13 -16.86 9.54 -25.77
C GLY A 13 -16.14 8.19 -25.69
N ALA A 14 -16.13 7.48 -26.81
CA ALA A 14 -15.50 6.18 -26.93
C ALA A 14 -14.83 5.97 -28.30
N PRO A 15 -13.66 5.33 -28.35
CA PRO A 15 -13.08 4.86 -29.61
C PRO A 15 -13.95 3.75 -30.23
N PRO A 16 -13.75 3.41 -31.52
CA PRO A 16 -14.69 2.57 -32.26
C PRO A 16 -14.68 1.09 -31.87
N SER A 17 -13.68 0.62 -31.13
CA SER A 17 -13.60 -0.78 -30.69
C SER A 17 -13.01 -0.93 -29.30
N LYS A 18 -13.26 -2.10 -28.69
CA LYS A 18 -12.78 -2.44 -27.35
C LYS A 18 -11.27 -2.68 -27.31
N GLU A 19 -10.68 -3.14 -28.43
CA GLU A 19 -9.25 -3.32 -28.60
C GLU A 19 -8.52 -1.97 -28.59
N ILE A 20 -9.07 -0.97 -29.28
CA ILE A 20 -8.50 0.39 -29.31
C ILE A 20 -8.67 1.05 -27.94
N ALA A 21 -9.85 0.92 -27.31
CA ALA A 21 -10.09 1.43 -25.95
C ALA A 21 -9.05 0.87 -24.96
N SER A 22 -8.83 -0.44 -25.00
CA SER A 22 -7.90 -1.12 -24.10
C SER A 22 -6.46 -0.70 -24.35
N LYS A 23 -6.04 -0.59 -25.62
CA LYS A 23 -4.69 -0.11 -25.99
C LYS A 23 -4.43 1.31 -25.47
N ILE A 24 -5.37 2.23 -25.70
CA ILE A 24 -5.24 3.63 -25.27
C ILE A 24 -5.22 3.73 -23.73
N ALA A 25 -6.12 3.02 -23.05
CA ALA A 25 -6.16 2.98 -21.59
C ALA A 25 -4.84 2.47 -21.01
N LEU A 26 -4.33 1.36 -21.56
CA LEU A 26 -3.07 0.75 -21.13
C LEU A 26 -1.89 1.69 -21.32
N GLU A 27 -1.77 2.29 -22.50
CA GLU A 27 -0.68 3.24 -22.78
C GLU A 27 -0.73 4.43 -21.82
N LEU A 28 -1.92 4.99 -21.54
CA LEU A 28 -2.06 6.08 -20.56
C LEU A 28 -1.68 5.65 -19.13
N GLN A 29 -2.05 4.44 -18.71
CA GLN A 29 -1.67 3.88 -17.41
C GLN A 29 -0.16 3.69 -17.28
N GLU A 30 0.53 3.22 -18.33
CA GLU A 30 2.00 3.09 -18.37
C GLU A 30 2.72 4.44 -18.25
N LYS A 31 2.06 5.55 -18.62
CA LYS A 31 2.55 6.93 -18.40
C LYS A 31 2.11 7.50 -17.04
N ASN A 32 1.55 6.66 -16.16
CA ASN A 32 1.10 6.97 -14.82
C ASN A 32 -0.05 7.99 -14.74
N LEU A 33 -0.82 8.17 -15.82
CA LEU A 33 -1.93 9.14 -15.84
C LEU A 33 -3.19 8.55 -15.20
N TYR A 34 -4.02 9.42 -14.62
CA TYR A 34 -5.42 9.08 -14.40
C TYR A 34 -6.19 9.21 -15.71
N ILE A 35 -7.19 8.34 -15.91
CA ILE A 35 -8.04 8.35 -17.09
C ILE A 35 -9.47 8.58 -16.63
N PHE A 36 -9.98 9.78 -16.91
CA PHE A 36 -11.30 10.24 -16.51
C PHE A 36 -12.24 10.11 -17.70
N MET A 37 -13.15 9.15 -17.64
CA MET A 37 -14.00 8.78 -18.77
C MET A 37 -15.39 9.41 -18.65
N HIS A 38 -15.80 10.12 -19.70
CA HIS A 38 -17.01 10.92 -19.78
C HIS A 38 -17.79 10.64 -21.06
N ASP A 39 -19.11 10.71 -20.96
CA ASP A 39 -20.04 10.69 -22.09
C ASP A 39 -19.94 9.41 -22.97
N GLN A 40 -20.61 9.44 -24.11
CA GLN A 40 -20.69 8.36 -25.09
C GLN A 40 -20.46 8.88 -26.51
N THR A 41 -20.08 7.96 -27.41
CA THR A 41 -20.10 8.18 -28.86
C THR A 41 -21.08 7.17 -29.46
N ASN A 42 -22.18 7.65 -30.06
CA ASN A 42 -23.22 6.80 -30.67
C ASN A 42 -23.77 5.69 -29.75
N GLY A 43 -23.98 6.00 -28.48
CA GLY A 43 -24.47 5.10 -27.43
C GLY A 43 -23.39 4.24 -26.77
N VAL A 44 -22.14 4.32 -27.22
CA VAL A 44 -21.03 3.51 -26.71
C VAL A 44 -20.17 4.33 -25.75
N ARG A 45 -19.84 3.77 -24.59
CA ARG A 45 -18.96 4.40 -23.58
C ARG A 45 -17.66 3.63 -23.46
N MET A 46 -16.54 4.34 -23.30
CA MET A 46 -15.22 3.71 -23.12
C MET A 46 -15.18 2.75 -21.91
N PRO A 47 -15.77 3.05 -20.74
CA PRO A 47 -15.82 2.10 -19.62
C PRO A 47 -16.48 0.76 -19.98
N ASP A 48 -17.53 0.76 -20.80
CA ASP A 48 -18.22 -0.46 -21.20
C ASP A 48 -17.34 -1.31 -22.13
N LEU A 49 -16.59 -0.66 -23.02
CA LEU A 49 -15.61 -1.32 -23.89
C LEU A 49 -14.46 -1.95 -23.09
N LEU A 50 -13.98 -1.27 -22.05
CA LEU A 50 -12.93 -1.77 -21.17
C LEU A 50 -13.41 -2.99 -20.37
N VAL A 51 -14.62 -2.94 -19.81
CA VAL A 51 -15.22 -4.08 -19.11
C VAL A 51 -15.44 -5.27 -20.05
N GLN A 52 -15.84 -5.04 -21.30
CA GLN A 52 -15.94 -6.09 -22.34
C GLN A 52 -14.59 -6.69 -22.78
N SER A 53 -13.48 -6.09 -22.35
CA SER A 53 -12.11 -6.56 -22.55
C SER A 53 -11.49 -7.07 -21.24
N ASP A 54 -12.32 -7.35 -20.23
CA ASP A 54 -11.92 -7.82 -18.91
C ASP A 54 -10.94 -6.87 -18.19
N VAL A 55 -10.98 -5.58 -18.50
CA VAL A 55 -10.18 -4.54 -17.85
C VAL A 55 -10.92 -4.02 -16.62
N GLN A 56 -10.26 -4.11 -15.44
CA GLN A 56 -10.80 -3.58 -14.20
C GLN A 56 -10.80 -2.04 -14.20
N VAL A 57 -12.00 -1.44 -14.12
CA VAL A 57 -12.17 0.02 -13.99
C VAL A 57 -12.37 0.44 -12.53
N GLY A 58 -11.86 1.61 -12.14
CA GLY A 58 -12.02 2.21 -10.83
C GLY A 58 -10.89 3.14 -10.44
N TRP A 59 -11.01 3.75 -9.25
CA TRP A 59 -9.97 4.61 -8.68
C TRP A 59 -8.64 3.88 -8.47
N GLY A 60 -8.69 2.62 -8.01
CA GLY A 60 -7.50 1.81 -7.76
C GLY A 60 -6.68 1.49 -9.01
N THR A 61 -7.34 1.36 -10.17
CA THR A 61 -6.69 1.15 -11.47
C THR A 61 -6.48 2.43 -12.26
N ARG A 62 -6.87 3.59 -11.69
CA ARG A 62 -6.84 4.93 -12.33
C ARG A 62 -7.71 5.07 -13.58
N LEU A 63 -8.54 4.08 -13.90
CA LEU A 63 -9.52 4.10 -14.99
C LEU A 63 -10.89 4.49 -14.41
N VAL A 64 -11.20 5.79 -14.32
CA VAL A 64 -12.33 6.30 -13.53
C VAL A 64 -13.49 6.73 -14.43
N PRO A 65 -14.63 6.01 -14.43
CA PRO A 65 -15.85 6.48 -15.09
C PRO A 65 -16.50 7.59 -14.25
N PHE A 66 -16.61 8.80 -14.79
CA PHE A 66 -17.25 9.91 -14.06
C PHE A 66 -18.74 10.04 -14.37
N GLY A 67 -19.16 9.80 -15.61
CA GLY A 67 -20.58 9.85 -15.93
C GLY A 67 -20.89 9.63 -17.41
N PRO A 68 -22.13 9.25 -17.73
CA PRO A 68 -22.56 8.89 -19.09
C PRO A 68 -22.88 10.10 -19.98
N THR A 69 -22.71 11.33 -19.50
CA THR A 69 -23.09 12.56 -20.21
C THR A 69 -21.99 13.62 -20.14
N TYR A 70 -21.95 14.54 -21.11
CA TYR A 70 -20.99 15.65 -21.19
C TYR A 70 -20.93 16.51 -19.93
N THR A 71 -22.05 16.64 -19.20
CA THR A 71 -22.11 17.41 -17.96
C THR A 71 -21.14 16.90 -16.88
N SER A 72 -20.74 15.63 -16.94
CA SER A 72 -19.76 15.06 -16.03
C SER A 72 -18.33 15.57 -16.26
N ALA A 73 -18.01 16.15 -17.43
CA ALA A 73 -16.69 16.68 -17.75
C ALA A 73 -16.21 17.75 -16.74
N VAL A 74 -17.16 18.47 -16.13
CA VAL A 74 -16.90 19.44 -15.06
C VAL A 74 -16.18 18.81 -13.86
N PHE A 75 -16.36 17.51 -13.59
CA PHE A 75 -15.70 16.83 -12.49
C PHE A 75 -14.19 16.67 -12.69
N ALA A 76 -13.72 16.52 -13.95
CA ALA A 76 -12.29 16.50 -14.25
C ALA A 76 -11.64 17.87 -14.03
N ILE A 77 -12.29 18.95 -14.49
CA ILE A 77 -11.83 20.32 -14.23
C ILE A 77 -11.92 20.66 -12.73
N GLY A 78 -12.98 20.23 -12.05
CA GLY A 78 -13.15 20.37 -10.61
C GLY A 78 -12.09 19.60 -9.81
N PHE A 79 -11.63 18.45 -10.31
CA PHE A 79 -10.49 17.73 -9.75
C PHE A 79 -9.20 18.56 -9.87
N ALA A 80 -8.87 19.07 -11.06
CA ALA A 80 -7.72 19.94 -11.29
C ALA A 80 -7.75 21.21 -10.41
N CYS A 81 -8.93 21.82 -10.27
CA CYS A 81 -9.13 22.96 -9.38
C CYS A 81 -8.77 22.60 -7.93
N ARG A 82 -9.29 21.48 -7.41
CA ARG A 82 -8.99 21.01 -6.04
C ARG A 82 -7.52 20.63 -5.85
N VAL A 83 -6.84 20.11 -6.87
CA VAL A 83 -5.39 19.83 -6.80
C VAL A 83 -4.61 21.13 -6.55
N ALA A 84 -4.93 22.21 -7.26
CA ALA A 84 -4.28 23.50 -7.05
C ALA A 84 -4.56 24.10 -5.67
N LEU A 85 -5.78 23.95 -5.15
CA LEU A 85 -6.13 24.42 -3.81
C LEU A 85 -5.41 23.60 -2.72
N ALA A 86 -5.48 22.27 -2.82
CA ALA A 86 -4.98 21.36 -1.78
C ALA A 86 -3.45 21.27 -1.76
N PHE A 87 -2.81 21.15 -2.93
CA PHE A 87 -1.37 20.92 -3.04
C PHE A 87 -0.60 22.15 -3.49
N GLY A 88 -1.25 23.05 -4.24
CA GLY A 88 -0.64 24.32 -4.66
C GLY A 88 -0.77 25.43 -3.63
N GLY A 89 -1.58 25.23 -2.58
CA GLY A 89 -1.87 26.26 -1.58
C GLY A 89 -2.57 27.49 -2.15
N ILE A 90 -3.21 27.36 -3.33
CA ILE A 90 -3.94 28.46 -3.95
C ILE A 90 -5.18 28.77 -3.12
N LYS A 91 -5.41 30.05 -2.79
CA LYS A 91 -6.55 30.47 -1.95
C LYS A 91 -7.87 30.40 -2.75
N PRO A 92 -8.98 29.99 -2.12
CA PRO A 92 -10.31 30.13 -2.73
C PRO A 92 -10.56 31.57 -3.20
N GLY A 93 -11.05 31.74 -4.43
CA GLY A 93 -11.27 33.04 -5.07
C GLY A 93 -10.09 33.54 -5.93
N ASP A 94 -8.88 33.00 -5.76
CA ASP A 94 -7.75 33.29 -6.65
C ASP A 94 -7.82 32.44 -7.93
N TYR A 95 -8.73 32.82 -8.83
CA TYR A 95 -8.91 32.09 -10.09
C TYR A 95 -7.65 32.11 -10.95
N ARG A 96 -6.91 33.23 -10.98
CA ARG A 96 -5.72 33.37 -11.82
C ARG A 96 -4.59 32.47 -11.32
N GLY A 97 -4.36 32.42 -10.01
CA GLY A 97 -3.41 31.49 -9.40
C GLY A 97 -3.77 30.03 -9.69
N ASN A 98 -5.06 29.68 -9.65
CA ASN A 98 -5.53 28.32 -9.94
C ASN A 98 -5.25 27.91 -11.40
N LEU A 99 -5.56 28.78 -12.37
CA LEU A 99 -5.30 28.53 -13.79
C LEU A 99 -3.80 28.39 -14.09
N ILE A 100 -2.97 29.28 -13.54
CA ILE A 100 -1.51 29.24 -13.72
C ILE A 100 -0.91 27.98 -13.09
N TYR A 101 -1.37 27.59 -11.90
CA TYR A 101 -0.93 26.36 -11.27
C TYR A 101 -1.23 25.15 -12.16
N ASN A 102 -2.46 25.03 -12.63
CA ASN A 102 -2.88 23.91 -13.47
C ASN A 102 -2.11 23.85 -14.79
N LYS A 103 -1.91 24.99 -15.46
CA LYS A 103 -1.08 25.09 -16.66
C LYS A 103 0.34 24.56 -16.43
N ASN A 104 0.95 24.86 -15.29
CA ASN A 104 2.36 24.57 -15.05
C ASN A 104 2.63 23.24 -14.31
N ARG A 105 1.65 22.72 -13.57
CA ARG A 105 1.87 21.60 -12.62
C ARG A 105 0.94 20.40 -12.84
N THR A 106 -0.23 20.60 -13.45
CA THR A 106 -1.20 19.52 -13.70
C THR A 106 -1.12 19.12 -15.17
N PHE A 107 -0.42 18.03 -15.49
CA PHE A 107 -0.26 17.58 -16.88
C PHE A 107 -1.52 16.87 -17.40
N ALA A 108 -2.58 17.65 -17.63
CA ALA A 108 -3.85 17.16 -18.13
C ALA A 108 -4.17 17.61 -19.55
N PHE A 109 -4.94 16.77 -20.25
CA PHE A 109 -5.38 17.00 -21.64
C PHE A 109 -6.73 16.31 -21.87
N VAL A 110 -7.49 16.81 -22.85
CA VAL A 110 -8.76 16.23 -23.30
C VAL A 110 -8.49 15.35 -24.52
N MET A 111 -9.06 14.15 -24.54
CA MET A 111 -9.10 13.28 -25.72
C MET A 111 -10.55 13.08 -26.13
N ALA A 112 -10.94 13.56 -27.30
CA ALA A 112 -12.28 13.40 -27.84
C ALA A 112 -12.31 12.30 -28.91
N PHE A 113 -13.25 11.37 -28.80
CA PHE A 113 -13.43 10.28 -29.74
C PHE A 113 -14.76 10.39 -30.49
N GLY A 114 -14.70 10.54 -31.80
CA GLY A 114 -15.84 10.65 -32.70
C GLY A 114 -16.42 12.07 -32.83
N PRO A 115 -17.61 12.20 -33.44
CA PRO A 115 -18.23 13.50 -33.69
C PRO A 115 -18.42 14.32 -32.40
N VAL A 116 -17.95 15.57 -32.42
CA VAL A 116 -17.95 16.48 -31.27
C VAL A 116 -19.21 17.36 -31.30
N SER A 117 -19.98 17.38 -30.20
CA SER A 117 -21.15 18.25 -30.07
C SER A 117 -20.79 19.68 -29.67
N ASP A 118 -21.73 20.62 -29.82
CA ASP A 118 -21.56 22.01 -29.40
C ASP A 118 -21.23 22.12 -27.89
N GLU A 119 -21.82 21.26 -27.07
CA GLU A 119 -21.54 21.19 -25.64
C GLU A 119 -20.13 20.67 -25.35
N TRP A 120 -19.62 19.71 -26.15
CA TRP A 120 -18.24 19.27 -26.02
C TRP A 120 -17.27 20.38 -26.41
N TYR A 121 -17.54 21.12 -27.50
CA TYR A 121 -16.77 22.31 -27.87
C TYR A 121 -16.72 23.33 -26.73
N ALA A 122 -17.86 23.63 -26.10
CA ALA A 122 -17.93 24.55 -24.99
C ALA A 122 -17.10 24.08 -23.77
N ASN A 123 -17.16 22.79 -23.43
CA ASN A 123 -16.36 22.22 -22.34
C ASN A 123 -14.85 22.22 -22.66
N ALA A 124 -14.47 21.89 -23.89
CA ALA A 124 -13.08 21.91 -24.35
C ALA A 124 -12.50 23.33 -24.34
N ALA A 125 -13.28 24.34 -24.78
CA ALA A 125 -12.90 25.75 -24.66
C ALA A 125 -12.71 26.16 -23.20
N GLY A 126 -13.52 25.61 -22.28
CA GLY A 126 -13.29 25.68 -20.84
C GLY A 126 -11.92 25.13 -20.47
N ALA A 127 -11.62 23.87 -20.81
CA ALA A 127 -10.37 23.18 -20.49
C ALA A 127 -9.12 23.91 -21.01
N ILE A 128 -9.20 24.53 -22.19
CA ILE A 128 -8.12 25.35 -22.76
C ILE A 128 -7.68 26.45 -21.78
N ASN A 129 -8.60 27.10 -21.06
CA ASN A 129 -8.26 28.15 -20.09
C ASN A 129 -7.40 27.63 -18.91
N TRP A 130 -7.49 26.34 -18.59
CA TRP A 130 -6.66 25.67 -17.57
C TRP A 130 -5.29 25.25 -18.13
N GLY A 131 -5.03 25.52 -19.40
CA GLY A 131 -3.83 25.09 -20.12
C GLY A 131 -3.89 23.62 -20.55
N PHE A 132 -5.09 23.04 -20.65
CA PHE A 132 -5.29 21.65 -21.06
C PHE A 132 -5.65 21.60 -22.55
N PRO A 133 -4.80 21.02 -23.40
CA PRO A 133 -5.07 20.92 -24.82
C PRO A 133 -6.12 19.85 -25.10
N THR A 134 -6.77 19.95 -26.26
CA THR A 134 -7.72 18.95 -26.77
C THR A 134 -7.14 18.23 -27.98
N ILE A 135 -7.17 16.91 -27.94
CA ILE A 135 -6.73 16.04 -29.02
C ILE A 135 -7.94 15.23 -29.48
N SER A 136 -8.22 15.24 -30.78
CA SER A 136 -9.39 14.59 -31.36
C SER A 136 -8.99 13.62 -32.47
N ASP A 137 -9.62 12.45 -32.52
CA ASP A 137 -9.55 11.54 -33.67
C ASP A 137 -10.43 12.00 -34.84
N TYR A 138 -11.39 12.89 -34.56
CA TYR A 138 -12.36 13.40 -35.51
C TYR A 138 -11.95 14.76 -36.09
N ASP A 139 -12.45 15.05 -37.30
CA ASP A 139 -12.20 16.31 -38.01
C ASP A 139 -12.95 17.46 -37.34
N ILE A 140 -12.21 18.25 -36.57
CA ILE A 140 -12.69 19.46 -35.90
C ILE A 140 -11.73 20.63 -36.17
N PRO A 141 -12.20 21.89 -36.08
CA PRO A 141 -11.33 23.05 -36.24
C PRO A 141 -10.13 23.02 -35.29
N GLN A 142 -8.93 23.25 -35.83
CA GLN A 142 -7.70 23.26 -35.06
C GLN A 142 -7.41 24.64 -34.49
N VAL A 143 -6.71 24.65 -33.35
CA VAL A 143 -6.20 25.86 -32.69
C VAL A 143 -4.73 25.58 -32.36
N LEU A 144 -3.88 25.78 -33.37
CA LEU A 144 -2.44 25.52 -33.32
C LEU A 144 -1.58 26.61 -32.65
N PRO A 145 -2.00 27.89 -32.51
CA PRO A 145 -1.19 28.87 -31.79
C PRO A 145 -0.86 28.42 -30.37
N THR A 146 0.27 28.89 -29.83
CA THR A 146 0.63 28.64 -28.42
C THR A 146 0.15 29.78 -27.53
N GLY A 147 0.11 29.59 -26.21
CA GLY A 147 0.03 30.71 -25.26
C GLY A 147 -0.73 30.38 -23.98
N ILE A 148 -1.94 29.84 -24.11
CA ILE A 148 -2.70 29.35 -22.95
C ILE A 148 -2.22 27.93 -22.60
N CYS A 149 -2.30 27.00 -23.55
CA CYS A 149 -1.63 25.70 -23.46
C CYS A 149 -0.11 25.83 -23.66
N THR A 150 0.63 24.77 -23.31
CA THR A 150 2.09 24.73 -23.48
C THR A 150 2.47 24.82 -24.96
N TYR A 151 1.85 24.00 -25.80
CA TYR A 151 1.97 24.04 -27.26
C TYR A 151 0.60 24.34 -27.88
N GLU A 152 0.13 23.53 -28.81
CA GLU A 152 -1.17 23.69 -29.49
C GLU A 152 -2.34 23.54 -28.50
N HIS A 153 -3.44 24.26 -28.74
CA HIS A 153 -4.66 24.14 -27.91
C HIS A 153 -5.61 23.05 -28.40
N VAL A 154 -5.74 22.90 -29.72
CA VAL A 154 -6.61 21.88 -30.34
C VAL A 154 -5.90 21.26 -31.54
N VAL A 155 -5.72 19.94 -31.49
CA VAL A 155 -5.18 19.11 -32.59
C VAL A 155 -6.23 18.07 -32.96
N SER A 156 -6.54 17.95 -34.25
CA SER A 156 -7.61 17.08 -34.77
C SER A 156 -7.09 16.10 -35.82
N ASN A 157 -7.93 15.13 -36.21
CA ASN A 157 -7.58 14.05 -37.15
C ASN A 157 -6.35 13.24 -36.72
N VAL A 158 -6.19 13.02 -35.41
CA VAL A 158 -5.06 12.24 -34.89
C VAL A 158 -5.40 10.75 -34.90
N PRO A 159 -4.61 9.90 -35.59
CA PRO A 159 -4.86 8.45 -35.60
C PRO A 159 -4.81 7.85 -34.20
N HIS A 160 -5.66 6.84 -33.92
CA HIS A 160 -5.73 6.20 -32.60
C HIS A 160 -4.42 5.57 -32.14
N GLU A 161 -3.54 5.18 -33.06
CA GLU A 161 -2.22 4.61 -32.73
C GLU A 161 -1.23 5.66 -32.21
N GLU A 162 -1.43 6.94 -32.53
CA GLU A 162 -0.52 8.03 -32.20
C GLU A 162 -1.14 9.01 -31.19
N ILE A 163 -2.44 8.89 -30.92
CA ILE A 163 -3.21 9.90 -30.19
C ILE A 163 -2.71 10.14 -28.77
N VAL A 164 -2.26 9.08 -28.07
CA VAL A 164 -1.70 9.20 -26.72
C VAL A 164 -0.35 9.92 -26.76
N GLN A 165 0.55 9.49 -27.64
CA GLN A 165 1.85 10.12 -27.82
C GLN A 165 1.71 11.60 -28.21
N LYS A 166 0.79 11.91 -29.13
CA LYS A 166 0.51 13.29 -29.54
C LYS A 166 -0.02 14.13 -28.38
N ALA A 167 -0.93 13.58 -27.57
CA ALA A 167 -1.46 14.30 -26.41
C ALA A 167 -0.38 14.61 -25.37
N ILE A 168 0.53 13.68 -25.12
CA ILE A 168 1.69 13.86 -24.22
C ILE A 168 2.63 14.94 -24.75
N GLU A 169 2.94 14.91 -26.05
CA GLU A 169 3.78 15.89 -26.73
C GLU A 169 3.18 17.30 -26.62
N VAL A 170 1.92 17.47 -27.05
CA VAL A 170 1.21 18.76 -27.06
C VAL A 170 1.04 19.31 -25.65
N ARG A 171 0.87 18.44 -24.65
CA ARG A 171 0.82 18.87 -23.25
C ARG A 171 2.20 19.26 -22.69
N GLY A 172 3.27 18.77 -23.29
CA GLY A 172 4.65 18.93 -22.81
C GLY A 172 4.98 18.03 -21.63
N LEU A 173 4.31 16.89 -21.49
CA LEU A 173 4.58 15.92 -20.44
C LEU A 173 5.86 15.13 -20.77
N LYS A 174 6.89 15.29 -19.94
CA LYS A 174 8.10 14.47 -20.02
C LYS A 174 7.87 13.18 -19.24
N VAL A 175 7.72 12.05 -19.94
CA VAL A 175 7.56 10.75 -19.29
C VAL A 175 8.91 10.06 -19.21
N SER A 176 9.40 9.77 -18.00
CA SER A 176 10.49 8.81 -17.81
C SER A 176 9.88 7.40 -17.88
N VAL A 177 9.76 6.84 -19.09
CA VAL A 177 9.34 5.45 -19.23
C VAL A 177 10.55 4.58 -18.94
N THR A 178 10.65 4.06 -17.72
CA THR A 178 11.60 2.98 -17.43
C THR A 178 10.99 1.70 -17.96
N LYS A 179 11.39 1.31 -19.17
CA LYS A 179 10.93 0.05 -19.76
C LYS A 179 11.63 -1.10 -19.06
N ILE A 180 10.90 -1.80 -18.19
CA ILE A 180 11.33 -3.10 -17.66
C ILE A 180 10.97 -4.16 -18.71
N ASP A 181 11.93 -5.02 -19.05
CA ASP A 181 11.76 -6.06 -20.07
C ASP A 181 10.93 -7.25 -19.54
N ILE A 182 9.63 -7.03 -19.38
CA ILE A 182 8.63 -8.04 -19.00
C ILE A 182 7.42 -7.97 -19.95
N PRO A 183 6.68 -9.07 -20.15
CA PRO A 183 5.58 -9.10 -21.11
C PRO A 183 4.25 -8.50 -20.57
N MET A 184 4.19 -8.21 -19.27
CA MET A 184 3.07 -7.50 -18.65
C MET A 184 3.34 -6.00 -18.67
N ALA A 185 2.26 -5.21 -18.64
CA ALA A 185 2.39 -3.79 -18.33
C ALA A 185 2.88 -3.60 -16.88
N PHE A 186 3.58 -2.50 -16.65
CA PHE A 186 4.22 -2.20 -15.39
C PHE A 186 3.97 -0.76 -14.96
N GLY A 187 3.52 -0.58 -13.72
CA GLY A 187 3.47 0.73 -13.10
C GLY A 187 2.51 0.83 -11.90
N PRO A 188 2.58 1.94 -11.15
CA PRO A 188 1.71 2.27 -10.02
C PRO A 188 0.20 2.17 -10.28
N ALA A 189 -0.26 2.19 -11.53
CA ALA A 189 -1.67 2.02 -11.86
C ALA A 189 -2.19 0.61 -11.57
N PHE A 190 -1.31 -0.40 -11.54
CA PHE A 190 -1.70 -1.80 -11.33
C PHE A 190 -1.62 -2.23 -9.85
N GLU A 191 -1.06 -1.38 -8.97
CA GLU A 191 -0.84 -1.72 -7.56
C GLU A 191 -2.12 -2.13 -6.81
N GLY A 192 -3.25 -1.51 -7.17
CA GLY A 192 -4.55 -1.74 -6.55
C GLY A 192 -5.37 -2.89 -7.15
N GLU A 193 -4.84 -3.62 -8.14
CA GLU A 193 -5.54 -4.76 -8.74
C GLU A 193 -5.81 -5.85 -7.70
N ARG A 194 -7.01 -6.44 -7.74
CA ARG A 194 -7.39 -7.52 -6.82
C ARG A 194 -7.68 -8.80 -7.58
N ILE A 195 -6.88 -9.83 -7.34
CA ILE A 195 -7.06 -11.14 -7.94
C ILE A 195 -8.01 -11.98 -7.08
N ARG A 196 -9.24 -12.10 -7.56
CA ARG A 196 -10.30 -12.92 -6.95
C ARG A 196 -10.18 -14.37 -7.39
N LYS A 197 -10.93 -15.26 -6.75
CA LYS A 197 -10.88 -16.72 -7.00
C LYS A 197 -11.15 -17.07 -8.46
N ASP A 198 -12.06 -16.35 -9.12
CA ASP A 198 -12.44 -16.64 -10.50
C ASP A 198 -11.33 -16.30 -11.51
N ASP A 199 -10.51 -15.30 -11.19
CA ASP A 199 -9.38 -14.84 -12.03
C ASP A 199 -8.04 -15.46 -11.61
N LEU A 200 -8.01 -16.16 -10.47
CA LEU A 200 -6.82 -16.76 -9.89
C LEU A 200 -6.34 -17.94 -10.73
N PHE A 201 -5.07 -17.91 -11.11
CA PHE A 201 -4.37 -19.05 -11.68
C PHE A 201 -3.73 -19.90 -10.59
N MET A 202 -2.90 -19.29 -9.74
CA MET A 202 -2.23 -19.96 -8.60
C MET A 202 -1.89 -18.95 -7.50
N GLU A 203 -1.56 -19.45 -6.31
CA GLU A 203 -1.07 -18.65 -5.19
C GLU A 203 0.15 -19.30 -4.50
N CYS A 204 1.04 -18.47 -3.96
CA CYS A 204 2.21 -18.88 -3.19
C CYS A 204 2.25 -18.11 -1.86
N GLY A 205 2.51 -18.77 -0.73
CA GLY A 205 2.49 -18.15 0.60
C GLY A 205 1.09 -18.03 1.20
N GLY A 206 0.88 -17.01 2.04
CA GLY A 206 -0.43 -16.69 2.63
C GLY A 206 -1.04 -17.79 3.50
N GLY A 207 -0.18 -18.59 4.16
CA GLY A 207 -0.60 -19.76 4.95
C GLY A 207 -1.09 -20.95 4.12
N ARG A 208 -1.04 -20.88 2.78
CA ARG A 208 -1.41 -21.97 1.86
C ARG A 208 -0.22 -22.84 1.50
N THR A 209 0.93 -22.20 1.29
CA THR A 209 2.24 -22.81 1.09
C THR A 209 3.30 -22.01 1.85
N THR A 210 4.50 -22.56 2.01
CA THR A 210 5.62 -21.82 2.58
C THR A 210 6.01 -20.65 1.66
N GLY A 211 6.10 -19.44 2.19
CA GLY A 211 6.45 -18.23 1.45
C GLY A 211 7.43 -17.38 2.23
N VAL A 212 8.51 -16.91 1.58
CA VAL A 212 9.46 -15.99 2.20
C VAL A 212 10.07 -15.02 1.19
N GLU A 213 10.21 -13.76 1.59
CA GLU A 213 10.97 -12.77 0.85
C GLU A 213 12.01 -12.12 1.76
N VAL A 214 13.26 -12.09 1.33
CA VAL A 214 14.35 -11.52 2.14
C VAL A 214 15.36 -10.81 1.26
N LEU A 215 15.78 -9.64 1.69
CA LEU A 215 16.91 -8.92 1.12
C LEU A 215 18.10 -9.01 2.06
N VAL A 216 19.30 -9.30 1.54
CA VAL A 216 20.54 -9.30 2.31
C VAL A 216 21.62 -8.53 1.58
N SER A 217 22.44 -7.80 2.34
CA SER A 217 23.68 -7.21 1.84
C SER A 217 24.80 -8.26 1.78
N LYS A 218 25.66 -8.12 0.78
CA LYS A 218 26.80 -9.00 0.49
C LYS A 218 28.00 -8.18 0.04
N GLU A 219 29.17 -8.80 0.07
CA GLU A 219 30.38 -8.18 -0.47
C GLU A 219 30.29 -8.04 -1.99
N MET A 220 31.00 -7.04 -2.54
CA MET A 220 30.90 -6.66 -3.95
C MET A 220 31.27 -7.79 -4.91
N ASP A 221 32.13 -8.72 -4.51
CA ASP A 221 32.59 -9.88 -5.29
C ASP A 221 31.67 -11.11 -5.15
N GLU A 222 30.78 -11.14 -4.15
CA GLU A 222 29.79 -12.20 -3.97
C GLU A 222 28.53 -12.00 -4.83
N VAL A 223 28.32 -10.78 -5.35
CA VAL A 223 27.13 -10.40 -6.13
C VAL A 223 27.47 -10.18 -7.60
N GLU A 224 26.76 -10.90 -8.47
CA GLU A 224 26.77 -10.70 -9.92
C GLU A 224 25.55 -9.85 -10.32
N ASP A 225 25.79 -8.62 -10.74
CA ASP A 225 24.71 -7.69 -11.07
C ASP A 225 23.84 -8.21 -12.23
N GLY A 226 22.52 -8.10 -12.07
CA GLY A 226 21.54 -8.52 -13.08
C GLY A 226 21.32 -10.04 -13.14
N LYS A 227 22.02 -10.84 -12.32
CA LYS A 227 21.83 -12.29 -12.31
C LYS A 227 20.49 -12.64 -11.67
N ILE A 228 19.67 -13.35 -12.44
CA ILE A 228 18.37 -13.86 -11.99
C ILE A 228 18.40 -15.38 -12.07
N ILE A 229 18.24 -16.04 -10.93
CA ILE A 229 18.20 -17.49 -10.80
C ILE A 229 16.77 -17.91 -10.47
N LEU A 230 16.26 -18.91 -11.18
CA LEU A 230 15.05 -19.63 -10.81
C LEU A 230 15.40 -21.11 -10.67
N GLU A 231 15.19 -21.68 -9.49
CA GLU A 231 15.39 -23.10 -9.22
C GLU A 231 14.08 -23.73 -8.73
N GLY A 232 13.57 -24.67 -9.53
CA GLY A 232 12.26 -25.29 -9.37
C GLY A 232 11.33 -25.03 -10.55
N PRO A 233 10.06 -25.50 -10.49
CA PRO A 233 9.07 -25.27 -11.52
C PRO A 233 8.81 -23.78 -11.76
N ASP A 234 8.73 -23.38 -13.03
CA ASP A 234 8.23 -22.06 -13.43
C ASP A 234 6.74 -22.13 -13.79
N ILE A 235 6.13 -20.99 -14.07
CA ILE A 235 4.70 -20.87 -14.41
C ILE A 235 4.29 -21.78 -15.58
N SER A 236 5.17 -21.97 -16.57
CA SER A 236 4.91 -22.85 -17.73
C SER A 236 4.75 -24.33 -17.36
N ASP A 237 5.27 -24.75 -16.21
CA ASP A 237 5.28 -26.14 -15.76
C ASP A 237 4.09 -26.47 -14.84
N ILE A 238 3.22 -25.48 -14.57
CA ILE A 238 2.21 -25.52 -13.51
C ILE A 238 0.81 -25.52 -14.11
N GLN A 239 -0.07 -26.34 -13.53
CA GLN A 239 -1.48 -26.33 -13.87
C GLN A 239 -2.25 -25.36 -12.98
N GLN A 240 -3.38 -24.84 -13.48
CA GLN A 240 -4.22 -23.94 -12.70
C GLN A 240 -4.62 -24.57 -11.36
N GLY A 241 -4.43 -23.83 -10.27
CA GLY A 241 -4.73 -24.24 -8.89
C GLY A 241 -3.60 -25.02 -8.20
N GLN A 242 -2.52 -25.37 -8.90
CA GLN A 242 -1.34 -25.97 -8.29
C GLN A 242 -0.48 -24.88 -7.65
N ASN A 243 -0.65 -24.73 -6.33
CA ASN A 243 0.13 -23.78 -5.53
C ASN A 243 1.54 -24.29 -5.27
N LEU A 244 2.51 -23.39 -5.19
CA LEU A 244 3.91 -23.71 -4.92
C LEU A 244 4.41 -23.01 -3.65
N PRO A 245 5.38 -23.59 -2.93
CA PRO A 245 6.20 -22.80 -2.02
C PRO A 245 7.02 -21.79 -2.83
N ILE A 246 7.37 -20.65 -2.24
CA ILE A 246 8.22 -19.66 -2.89
C ILE A 246 9.19 -19.00 -1.91
N ALA A 247 10.43 -18.80 -2.37
CA ALA A 247 11.39 -17.93 -1.71
C ALA A 247 11.92 -16.91 -2.71
N ILE A 248 11.88 -15.62 -2.35
CA ILE A 248 12.48 -14.52 -3.09
C ILE A 248 13.66 -14.00 -2.27
N LEU A 249 14.88 -14.39 -2.65
CA LEU A 249 16.12 -13.94 -2.03
C LEU A 249 16.76 -12.89 -2.93
N VAL A 250 16.89 -11.66 -2.45
CA VAL A 250 17.60 -10.59 -3.15
C VAL A 250 18.91 -10.31 -2.43
N GLU A 251 20.01 -10.43 -3.14
CA GLU A 251 21.35 -10.11 -2.66
C GLU A 251 21.79 -8.80 -3.29
N VAL A 252 22.15 -7.83 -2.46
CA VAL A 252 22.59 -6.50 -2.92
C VAL A 252 24.01 -6.21 -2.45
N ALA A 253 24.74 -5.43 -3.24
CA ALA A 253 26.02 -4.87 -2.84
C ALA A 253 26.08 -3.40 -3.25
N GLY A 254 26.72 -2.57 -2.43
CA GLY A 254 26.87 -1.14 -2.70
C GLY A 254 27.86 -0.51 -1.73
N ARG A 255 28.62 0.50 -2.17
CA ARG A 255 29.60 1.17 -1.31
C ARG A 255 28.98 1.89 -0.11
N GLU A 256 27.80 2.45 -0.32
CA GLU A 256 27.02 3.14 0.71
C GLU A 256 25.95 2.22 1.32
N MET A 257 25.90 0.94 0.92
CA MET A 257 24.92 -0.01 1.45
C MET A 257 25.28 -0.37 2.90
N GLN A 258 24.26 -0.36 3.76
CA GLN A 258 24.38 -0.72 5.16
C GLN A 258 23.30 -1.75 5.51
N SER A 259 23.56 -2.60 6.49
CA SER A 259 22.59 -3.59 6.97
C SER A 259 21.27 -2.96 7.44
N ASP A 260 21.29 -1.68 7.81
CA ASP A 260 20.11 -0.91 8.26
C ASP A 260 19.22 -0.46 7.09
N PHE A 261 19.73 -0.49 5.85
CA PHE A 261 18.93 -0.18 4.66
C PHE A 261 18.22 -1.40 4.10
N GLU A 262 18.63 -2.60 4.47
CA GLU A 262 18.01 -3.83 3.98
C GLU A 262 16.49 -3.91 4.16
N PRO A 263 15.90 -3.64 5.36
CA PRO A 263 14.45 -3.66 5.52
C PRO A 263 13.72 -2.60 4.67
N ILE A 264 14.38 -1.49 4.34
CA ILE A 264 13.81 -0.42 3.49
C ILE A 264 13.65 -0.89 2.05
N LEU A 265 14.70 -1.54 1.52
CA LEU A 265 14.70 -2.10 0.18
C LEU A 265 13.78 -3.33 0.10
N GLU A 266 13.81 -4.21 1.11
CA GLU A 266 12.94 -5.40 1.19
C GLU A 266 11.45 -5.00 1.15
N ARG A 267 11.08 -3.91 1.83
CA ARG A 267 9.68 -3.44 1.82
C ARG A 267 9.20 -2.99 0.44
N GLN A 268 10.10 -2.57 -0.44
CA GLN A 268 9.74 -2.18 -1.80
C GLN A 268 9.22 -3.37 -2.61
N PHE A 269 9.54 -4.61 -2.24
CA PHE A 269 9.06 -5.79 -2.95
C PHE A 269 7.53 -5.78 -3.05
N HIS A 270 6.86 -5.32 -1.99
CA HIS A 270 5.41 -5.16 -2.01
C HIS A 270 4.92 -4.23 -3.12
N HIS A 271 5.49 -3.04 -3.28
CA HIS A 271 5.05 -2.13 -4.35
C HIS A 271 5.48 -2.62 -5.72
N LEU A 272 6.76 -2.99 -5.84
CA LEU A 272 7.37 -3.33 -7.12
C LEU A 272 6.74 -4.58 -7.74
N ILE A 273 6.37 -5.59 -6.93
CA ILE A 273 5.66 -6.77 -7.41
C ILE A 273 4.21 -6.43 -7.78
N ASN A 274 3.51 -5.60 -6.99
CA ASN A 274 2.14 -5.17 -7.30
C ASN A 274 2.07 -4.21 -8.50
N TYR A 275 3.18 -3.60 -8.93
CA TYR A 275 3.21 -2.80 -10.15
C TYR A 275 3.16 -3.66 -11.42
N ILE A 276 3.36 -4.98 -11.31
CA ILE A 276 3.22 -5.92 -12.42
C ILE A 276 1.73 -6.21 -12.62
N GLN A 277 1.19 -5.86 -13.79
CA GLN A 277 -0.21 -6.14 -14.11
C GLN A 277 -0.56 -7.62 -13.96
N GLY A 278 -1.66 -7.91 -13.27
CA GLY A 278 -2.17 -9.27 -13.04
C GLY A 278 -1.42 -10.05 -11.96
N ILE A 279 -0.57 -9.41 -11.16
CA ILE A 279 0.09 -9.98 -9.99
C ILE A 279 -0.33 -9.21 -8.74
N MET A 280 -0.60 -9.93 -7.65
CA MET A 280 -0.97 -9.33 -6.37
C MET A 280 -0.07 -9.87 -5.26
N HIS A 281 0.69 -9.00 -4.61
CA HIS A 281 1.55 -9.31 -3.47
C HIS A 281 0.99 -8.69 -2.18
N ILE A 282 0.88 -9.46 -1.11
CA ILE A 282 0.44 -8.99 0.22
C ILE A 282 1.38 -9.56 1.27
N GLY A 283 1.56 -8.84 2.38
CA GLY A 283 2.39 -9.31 3.49
C GLY A 283 3.80 -8.75 3.38
N GLN A 284 4.73 -9.47 4.02
CA GLN A 284 6.12 -9.10 4.19
C GLN A 284 6.90 -10.31 4.75
N ARG A 285 8.24 -10.29 4.67
CA ARG A 285 9.12 -11.30 5.26
C ARG A 285 8.66 -12.73 4.93
N ASN A 286 8.45 -13.56 5.95
CA ASN A 286 8.01 -14.95 5.85
C ASN A 286 6.48 -15.15 5.97
N ILE A 287 5.71 -14.07 5.90
CA ILE A 287 4.23 -14.11 5.83
C ILE A 287 3.71 -13.48 4.53
N MET A 288 4.58 -13.35 3.54
CA MET A 288 4.22 -12.90 2.20
C MET A 288 3.17 -13.82 1.56
N TRP A 289 2.44 -13.25 0.60
CA TRP A 289 1.43 -13.94 -0.19
C TRP A 289 1.37 -13.35 -1.59
N ILE A 290 1.63 -14.18 -2.61
CA ILE A 290 1.53 -13.80 -4.02
C ILE A 290 0.36 -14.55 -4.64
N ARG A 291 -0.50 -13.81 -5.35
CA ARG A 291 -1.50 -14.36 -6.27
C ARG A 291 -1.15 -13.98 -7.69
N ILE A 292 -1.36 -14.93 -8.60
CA ILE A 292 -1.06 -14.78 -10.03
C ILE A 292 -2.36 -14.97 -10.79
N GLY A 293 -2.74 -13.98 -11.60
CA GLY A 293 -3.97 -14.00 -12.38
C GLY A 293 -3.79 -14.73 -13.71
N LYS A 294 -4.87 -15.31 -14.23
CA LYS A 294 -4.88 -16.01 -15.53
C LYS A 294 -4.36 -15.12 -16.67
N GLY A 295 -4.77 -13.85 -16.71
CA GLY A 295 -4.33 -12.91 -17.73
C GLY A 295 -2.82 -12.62 -17.73
N ALA A 296 -2.14 -12.68 -16.58
CA ALA A 296 -0.68 -12.56 -16.52
C ALA A 296 -0.01 -13.81 -17.12
N VAL A 297 -0.55 -15.01 -16.85
CA VAL A 297 -0.05 -16.27 -17.40
C VAL A 297 -0.23 -16.34 -18.91
N GLU A 298 -1.37 -15.90 -19.44
CA GLU A 298 -1.63 -15.83 -20.89
C GLU A 298 -0.65 -14.90 -21.62
N LYS A 299 -0.19 -13.83 -20.96
CA LYS A 299 0.86 -12.93 -21.48
C LYS A 299 2.27 -13.51 -21.36
N GLY A 300 2.43 -14.68 -20.74
CA GLY A 300 3.72 -15.34 -20.57
C GLY A 300 4.46 -14.93 -19.29
N PHE A 301 3.75 -14.66 -18.20
CA PHE A 301 4.38 -14.45 -16.89
C PHE A 301 5.30 -15.63 -16.50
N SER A 302 6.44 -15.31 -15.89
CA SER A 302 7.44 -16.22 -15.35
C SER A 302 7.91 -15.63 -14.03
N PHE A 303 8.27 -16.46 -13.06
CA PHE A 303 8.82 -15.96 -11.80
C PHE A 303 10.08 -15.11 -12.03
N LYS A 304 10.86 -15.36 -13.10
CA LYS A 304 12.03 -14.54 -13.45
C LYS A 304 11.68 -13.07 -13.72
N HIS A 305 10.44 -12.77 -14.12
CA HIS A 305 9.98 -11.40 -14.32
C HIS A 305 9.94 -10.61 -13.00
N ILE A 306 9.64 -11.26 -11.87
CA ILE A 306 9.79 -10.64 -10.55
C ILE A 306 11.25 -10.22 -10.34
N GLY A 307 12.21 -11.10 -10.66
CA GLY A 307 13.64 -10.79 -10.57
C GLY A 307 14.07 -9.62 -11.45
N LYS A 308 13.58 -9.55 -12.69
CA LYS A 308 13.87 -8.43 -13.61
C LYS A 308 13.33 -7.10 -13.06
N VAL A 309 12.12 -7.13 -12.49
CA VAL A 309 11.50 -5.95 -11.89
C VAL A 309 12.28 -5.49 -10.67
N LEU A 310 12.58 -6.39 -9.73
CA LEU A 310 13.32 -6.05 -8.52
C LEU A 310 14.71 -5.51 -8.85
N HIS A 311 15.47 -6.14 -9.76
CA HIS A 311 16.77 -5.63 -10.23
C HIS A 311 16.65 -4.22 -10.80
N GLY A 312 15.81 -4.02 -11.82
CA GLY A 312 15.73 -2.75 -12.52
C GLY A 312 15.22 -1.59 -11.65
N LYS A 313 14.25 -1.87 -10.77
CA LYS A 313 13.60 -0.84 -9.94
C LYS A 313 14.39 -0.48 -8.70
N LEU A 314 15.03 -1.45 -8.04
CA LEU A 314 15.93 -1.12 -6.93
C LEU A 314 17.08 -0.24 -7.43
N HIS A 315 17.71 -0.60 -8.55
CA HIS A 315 18.73 0.25 -9.20
C HIS A 315 18.22 1.65 -9.50
N GLN A 316 17.03 1.76 -10.08
CA GLN A 316 16.47 3.06 -10.43
C GLN A 316 16.22 3.94 -9.20
N GLU A 317 15.66 3.39 -8.13
CA GLU A 317 15.18 4.17 -6.98
C GLU A 317 16.25 4.37 -5.91
N PHE A 318 17.20 3.44 -5.81
CA PHE A 318 18.19 3.39 -4.73
C PHE A 318 19.63 3.24 -5.26
N GLY A 319 19.89 3.54 -6.54
CA GLY A 319 21.21 3.47 -7.16
C GLY A 319 22.27 4.42 -6.57
N ALA A 320 21.88 5.32 -5.66
CA ALA A 320 22.83 6.09 -4.86
C ALA A 320 23.46 5.25 -3.72
N ILE A 321 22.82 4.13 -3.35
CA ILE A 321 23.18 3.28 -2.22
C ILE A 321 23.65 1.92 -2.69
N LEU A 322 23.05 1.38 -3.75
CA LEU A 322 23.34 0.07 -4.30
C LEU A 322 24.01 0.15 -5.66
N ASP A 323 25.01 -0.72 -5.84
CA ASP A 323 25.79 -0.85 -7.08
C ASP A 323 25.46 -2.15 -7.84
N LYS A 324 24.98 -3.19 -7.14
CA LYS A 324 24.66 -4.50 -7.72
C LYS A 324 23.43 -5.13 -7.07
N VAL A 325 22.61 -5.81 -7.88
CA VAL A 325 21.48 -6.62 -7.42
C VAL A 325 21.49 -7.98 -8.11
N GLN A 326 21.40 -9.04 -7.32
CA GLN A 326 21.19 -10.42 -7.75
C GLN A 326 19.89 -10.94 -7.14
N VAL A 327 19.06 -11.62 -7.93
CA VAL A 327 17.79 -12.17 -7.46
C VAL A 327 17.77 -13.68 -7.64
N LYS A 328 17.45 -14.41 -6.57
CA LYS A 328 17.28 -15.86 -6.56
C LYS A 328 15.86 -16.19 -6.14
N ILE A 329 15.16 -16.92 -6.99
CA ILE A 329 13.79 -17.37 -6.75
C ILE A 329 13.82 -18.90 -6.67
N TYR A 330 13.26 -19.44 -5.60
CA TYR A 330 13.15 -20.88 -5.39
C TYR A 330 11.69 -21.27 -5.30
N THR A 331 11.32 -22.33 -6.00
CA THR A 331 9.97 -22.92 -5.97
C THR A 331 9.99 -24.40 -5.56
N VAL A 332 11.14 -24.89 -5.06
CA VAL A 332 11.31 -26.22 -4.46
C VAL A 332 11.35 -26.11 -2.94
N GLN A 333 10.58 -26.95 -2.23
CA GLN A 333 10.42 -26.87 -0.78
C GLN A 333 11.75 -26.82 -0.01
N ASP A 334 12.69 -27.71 -0.30
CA ASP A 334 13.96 -27.78 0.44
C ASP A 334 14.77 -26.47 0.33
N LYS A 335 14.79 -25.86 -0.85
CA LYS A 335 15.42 -24.55 -1.07
C LYS A 335 14.67 -23.41 -0.41
N VAL A 336 13.34 -23.47 -0.41
CA VAL A 336 12.51 -22.49 0.30
C VAL A 336 12.79 -22.55 1.80
N GLU A 337 12.95 -23.75 2.38
CA GLU A 337 13.31 -23.91 3.80
C GLU A 337 14.75 -23.45 4.11
N GLU A 338 15.71 -23.66 3.20
CA GLU A 338 17.06 -23.09 3.33
C GLU A 338 17.00 -21.56 3.46
N VAL A 339 16.26 -20.89 2.56
CA VAL A 339 16.09 -19.43 2.60
C VAL A 339 15.28 -18.99 3.81
N MET A 340 14.23 -19.74 4.20
CA MET A 340 13.45 -19.47 5.40
C MET A 340 14.33 -19.42 6.67
N ASN A 341 15.27 -20.36 6.78
CA ASN A 341 16.19 -20.41 7.93
C ASN A 341 17.18 -19.24 7.93
N LEU A 342 17.68 -18.82 6.75
CA LEU A 342 18.47 -17.58 6.62
C LEU A 342 17.64 -16.37 7.04
N ALA A 343 16.44 -16.24 6.48
CA ALA A 343 15.54 -15.13 6.69
C ALA A 343 15.18 -14.96 8.18
N ARG A 344 14.85 -16.05 8.88
CA ARG A 344 14.58 -16.03 10.33
C ARG A 344 15.74 -15.46 11.15
N LYS A 345 16.99 -15.78 10.80
CA LYS A 345 18.17 -15.21 11.46
C LYS A 345 18.27 -13.71 11.22
N VAL A 346 18.15 -13.30 9.95
CA VAL A 346 18.19 -11.89 9.54
C VAL A 346 17.09 -11.09 10.24
N TYR A 347 15.86 -11.58 10.28
CA TYR A 347 14.76 -10.90 10.95
C TYR A 347 14.98 -10.80 12.46
N THR A 348 15.48 -11.87 13.08
CA THR A 348 15.81 -11.85 14.52
C THR A 348 16.86 -10.78 14.83
N GLU A 349 17.92 -10.69 14.03
CA GLU A 349 18.94 -9.66 14.19
C GLU A 349 18.38 -8.24 14.00
N ARG A 350 17.53 -8.03 12.99
CA ARG A 350 16.86 -6.74 12.75
C ARG A 350 15.95 -6.35 13.92
N ASP A 351 15.18 -7.29 14.46
CA ASP A 351 14.28 -7.05 15.57
C ASP A 351 15.03 -6.73 16.88
N LEU A 352 16.27 -7.20 17.04
CA LEU A 352 17.12 -6.93 18.20
C LEU A 352 17.85 -5.57 18.13
N ARG A 353 17.94 -4.92 16.95
CA ARG A 353 18.67 -3.65 16.77
C ARG A 353 18.04 -2.44 17.46
N LEU A 354 16.78 -2.50 17.88
CA LEU A 354 16.09 -1.38 18.54
C LEU A 354 16.74 -0.94 19.87
N GLY A 355 17.72 -1.70 20.39
CA GLY A 355 18.59 -1.26 21.47
C GLY A 355 17.84 -0.97 22.76
N SER A 356 18.27 0.08 23.49
CA SER A 356 17.64 0.55 24.73
C SER A 356 16.73 1.76 24.52
N MET A 357 16.32 2.03 23.27
CA MET A 357 15.49 3.19 22.93
C MET A 357 14.08 3.00 23.48
N THR A 358 13.52 4.02 24.12
CA THR A 358 12.11 4.03 24.57
C THR A 358 11.38 5.24 24.04
N ASP A 359 10.05 5.23 24.14
CA ASP A 359 9.23 6.35 23.70
C ASP A 359 9.47 7.62 24.56
N GLU A 360 9.96 7.46 25.79
CA GLU A 360 10.40 8.56 26.65
C GLU A 360 11.74 9.17 26.23
N THR A 361 12.71 8.35 25.80
CA THR A 361 14.07 8.84 25.51
C THR A 361 14.16 9.53 24.16
N GLU A 362 13.25 9.22 23.22
CA GLU A 362 13.30 9.74 21.86
C GLU A 362 12.32 10.88 21.62
N GLU A 363 12.82 12.05 21.23
CA GLU A 363 12.00 13.22 20.92
C GLU A 363 11.36 13.20 19.52
N VAL A 364 11.84 12.31 18.66
CA VAL A 364 11.40 12.17 17.28
C VAL A 364 10.78 10.80 17.09
N PHE A 365 9.58 10.75 16.53
CA PHE A 365 8.97 9.56 15.95
C PHE A 365 8.97 9.66 14.43
N TYR A 366 8.54 8.59 13.75
CA TYR A 366 8.45 8.59 12.29
C TYR A 366 7.04 8.26 11.84
N SER A 367 6.56 8.99 10.86
CA SER A 367 5.36 8.61 10.12
C SER A 367 5.68 7.52 9.08
N CYS A 368 4.64 6.84 8.62
CA CYS A 368 4.66 6.11 7.37
C CYS A 368 3.31 6.28 6.65
N THR A 369 3.35 6.89 5.46
CA THR A 369 2.17 7.11 4.60
C THR A 369 2.13 6.20 3.37
N LEU A 370 3.01 5.21 3.32
CA LEU A 370 3.18 4.29 2.21
C LEU A 370 1.88 3.55 1.84
N CYS A 371 1.08 3.16 2.83
CA CYS A 371 -0.20 2.48 2.60
C CYS A 371 -1.36 3.42 2.18
N GLN A 372 -1.12 4.73 2.00
CA GLN A 372 -2.14 5.66 1.50
C GLN A 372 -2.55 5.38 0.04
N SER A 373 -1.79 4.54 -0.69
CA SER A 373 -2.18 4.04 -2.02
C SER A 373 -3.54 3.32 -1.99
N PHE A 374 -3.90 2.66 -0.89
CA PHE A 374 -5.18 1.97 -0.72
C PHE A 374 -5.97 2.35 0.55
N ALA A 375 -5.36 3.06 1.50
CA ALA A 375 -6.02 3.59 2.70
C ALA A 375 -5.72 5.10 2.87
N PRO A 376 -6.40 6.00 2.12
CA PRO A 376 -5.94 7.38 1.92
C PRO A 376 -5.85 8.26 3.17
N SER A 377 -6.65 7.98 4.21
CA SER A 377 -6.64 8.69 5.49
C SER A 377 -5.70 8.06 6.52
N HIS A 378 -5.09 6.92 6.21
CA HIS A 378 -4.24 6.22 7.14
C HIS A 378 -2.86 6.87 7.26
N VAL A 379 -2.36 6.95 8.50
CA VAL A 379 -1.00 7.36 8.83
C VAL A 379 -0.52 6.43 9.94
N CYS A 380 0.53 5.65 9.68
CA CYS A 380 1.22 4.93 10.75
C CYS A 380 2.13 5.91 11.49
N VAL A 381 2.08 5.90 12.83
CA VAL A 381 3.08 6.55 13.68
C VAL A 381 3.93 5.45 14.29
N ILE A 382 5.22 5.47 14.00
CA ILE A 382 6.19 4.46 14.40
C ILE A 382 7.07 5.04 15.50
N THR A 383 7.07 4.37 16.65
CA THR A 383 7.86 4.73 17.83
C THR A 383 8.84 3.61 18.14
N PRO A 384 9.87 3.84 18.97
CA PRO A 384 10.76 2.77 19.43
C PRO A 384 10.01 1.56 20.00
N GLU A 385 8.93 1.79 20.74
CA GLU A 385 8.16 0.74 21.42
C GLU A 385 6.85 0.37 20.69
N ARG A 386 6.56 1.00 19.55
CA ARG A 386 5.41 0.72 18.69
C ARG A 386 5.82 0.67 17.22
N ILE A 387 6.19 -0.55 16.79
CA ILE A 387 6.52 -0.89 15.41
C ILE A 387 5.29 -0.68 14.51
N GLY A 388 5.52 -0.30 13.25
CA GLY A 388 4.46 -0.22 12.25
C GLY A 388 3.66 -1.53 12.17
N MET A 389 2.34 -1.43 12.07
CA MET A 389 1.46 -2.61 12.20
C MET A 389 1.73 -3.73 11.18
N CYS A 390 2.41 -3.42 10.07
CA CYS A 390 2.87 -4.42 9.11
C CYS A 390 3.94 -5.38 9.66
N GLY A 391 4.59 -5.04 10.78
CA GLY A 391 5.72 -5.78 11.35
C GLY A 391 7.07 -5.53 10.66
N ALA A 392 7.06 -4.90 9.48
CA ALA A 392 8.27 -4.73 8.67
C ALA A 392 9.08 -3.46 8.97
N TYR A 393 8.45 -2.39 9.48
CA TYR A 393 9.08 -1.10 9.72
C TYR A 393 9.08 -0.75 11.20
N ASN A 394 10.26 -0.69 11.79
CA ASN A 394 10.51 -0.15 13.11
C ASN A 394 10.96 1.32 13.05
N TRP A 395 11.30 1.90 14.21
CA TRP A 395 11.71 3.30 14.29
C TRP A 395 13.01 3.62 13.52
N LEU A 396 14.00 2.73 13.58
CA LEU A 396 15.26 2.87 12.85
C LEU A 396 15.03 2.83 11.34
N ASP A 397 14.08 2.00 10.90
CA ASP A 397 13.70 1.91 9.50
C ASP A 397 13.06 3.23 9.01
N GLY A 398 12.19 3.85 9.83
CA GLY A 398 11.63 5.16 9.54
C GLY A 398 12.72 6.24 9.37
N LYS A 399 13.72 6.22 10.24
CA LYS A 399 14.90 7.11 10.18
C LYS A 399 15.73 6.87 8.93
N ALA A 400 16.09 5.62 8.65
CA ALA A 400 16.86 5.24 7.49
C ALA A 400 16.13 5.62 6.19
N SER A 401 14.84 5.32 6.08
CA SER A 401 14.05 5.68 4.90
C SER A 401 14.01 7.18 4.65
N TYR A 402 13.94 8.01 5.69
CA TYR A 402 13.99 9.47 5.55
C TYR A 402 15.37 9.95 5.09
N GLN A 403 16.46 9.35 5.61
CA GLN A 403 17.83 9.69 5.17
C GLN A 403 18.06 9.37 3.70
N ILE A 404 17.52 8.24 3.23
CA ILE A 404 17.58 7.81 1.82
C ILE A 404 16.77 8.75 0.93
N ASN A 405 15.53 9.04 1.33
CA ASN A 405 14.62 9.88 0.55
C ASN A 405 13.87 10.84 1.48
N PRO A 406 14.36 12.08 1.66
CA PRO A 406 13.71 13.09 2.50
C PRO A 406 12.31 13.50 2.03
N THR A 407 11.97 13.23 0.77
CA THR A 407 10.64 13.47 0.19
C THR A 407 9.75 12.22 0.17
N GLY A 408 10.22 11.13 0.77
CA GLY A 408 9.54 9.84 0.81
C GLY A 408 8.39 9.77 1.82
N PRO A 409 7.78 8.59 1.97
CA PRO A 409 6.60 8.38 2.81
C PRO A 409 6.89 8.37 4.32
N ASN A 410 8.16 8.34 4.71
CA ASN A 410 8.59 8.36 6.10
C ASN A 410 9.11 9.75 6.46
N GLN A 411 8.37 10.47 7.29
CA GLN A 411 8.71 11.82 7.72
C GLN A 411 8.91 11.86 9.24
N PRO A 412 9.93 12.58 9.74
CA PRO A 412 10.13 12.75 11.17
C PRO A 412 8.99 13.57 11.78
N ILE A 413 8.51 13.15 12.94
CA ILE A 413 7.50 13.82 13.74
C ILE A 413 8.15 14.20 15.06
N GLN A 414 8.28 15.50 15.33
CA GLN A 414 8.65 15.95 16.67
C GLN A 414 7.46 15.68 17.61
N LYS A 415 7.68 15.00 18.75
CA LYS A 415 6.57 14.68 19.69
C LYS A 415 5.81 15.96 20.10
N GLY A 416 6.54 17.03 20.41
CA GLY A 416 5.94 18.26 20.93
C GLY A 416 5.42 18.08 22.36
N GLU A 417 4.43 18.90 22.76
CA GLU A 417 3.84 18.82 24.10
C GLU A 417 3.11 17.48 24.30
N CYS A 418 3.37 16.82 25.43
CA CYS A 418 2.63 15.63 25.87
C CYS A 418 1.36 16.08 26.60
N GLU A 419 0.21 15.98 25.93
CA GLU A 419 -1.09 16.36 26.46
C GLU A 419 -1.62 15.33 27.48
N ASP A 420 -1.37 14.04 27.21
CA ASP A 420 -1.77 12.94 28.08
C ASP A 420 -0.76 11.78 27.96
N PRO A 421 0.05 11.50 28.99
CA PRO A 421 1.05 10.44 28.95
C PRO A 421 0.47 9.03 29.04
N VAL A 422 -0.78 8.88 29.53
CA VAL A 422 -1.46 7.58 29.66
C VAL A 422 -2.01 7.15 28.30
N ASN A 423 -2.75 8.04 27.64
CA ASN A 423 -3.21 7.80 26.27
C ASN A 423 -2.09 7.97 25.23
N GLY A 424 -1.00 8.67 25.57
CA GLY A 424 0.04 9.00 24.61
C GLY A 424 -0.45 9.99 23.56
N TYR A 425 -1.14 11.04 24.02
CA TYR A 425 -1.49 12.19 23.19
C TYR A 425 -0.34 13.17 23.18
N PHE A 426 0.14 13.45 21.97
CA PHE A 426 1.23 14.38 21.74
C PHE A 426 0.82 15.35 20.65
N GLN A 427 0.99 16.65 20.91
CA GLN A 427 0.53 17.70 20.01
C GLN A 427 1.14 17.55 18.61
N GLY A 428 2.46 17.32 18.52
CA GLY A 428 3.13 17.20 17.22
C GLY A 428 2.69 15.99 16.41
N ILE A 429 2.27 14.91 17.08
CA ILE A 429 1.69 13.74 16.42
C ILE A 429 0.29 14.07 15.89
N ASN A 430 -0.56 14.70 16.70
CA ASN A 430 -1.90 15.10 16.29
C ASN A 430 -1.87 16.06 15.10
N ASP A 431 -0.98 17.07 15.14
CA ASP A 431 -0.80 18.03 14.05
C ASP A 431 -0.37 17.34 12.76
N PHE A 432 0.65 16.46 12.83
CA PHE A 432 1.13 15.73 11.67
C PHE A 432 0.05 14.81 11.09
N VAL A 433 -0.62 14.02 11.93
CA VAL A 433 -1.65 13.07 11.50
C VAL A 433 -2.86 13.81 10.93
N ASN A 434 -3.27 14.94 11.51
CA ASN A 434 -4.32 15.79 10.96
C ASN A 434 -3.97 16.25 9.54
N GLN A 435 -2.76 16.78 9.34
CA GLN A 435 -2.30 17.22 8.03
C GLN A 435 -2.22 16.06 7.03
N ALA A 436 -1.53 14.97 7.39
CA ALA A 436 -1.25 13.84 6.51
C ALA A 436 -2.49 13.00 6.19
N SER A 437 -3.50 12.99 7.07
CA SER A 437 -4.82 12.38 6.83
C SER A 437 -5.81 13.33 6.14
N ARG A 438 -5.39 14.55 5.79
CA ARG A 438 -6.23 15.59 5.16
C ARG A 438 -7.44 15.99 6.03
N GLY A 439 -7.22 16.04 7.34
CA GLY A 439 -8.22 16.39 8.36
C GLY A 439 -9.16 15.25 8.75
N ALA A 440 -8.97 14.04 8.22
CA ALA A 440 -9.84 12.90 8.54
C ALA A 440 -9.61 12.37 9.96
N VAL A 441 -8.40 12.50 10.49
CA VAL A 441 -8.02 12.05 11.84
C VAL A 441 -7.47 13.24 12.61
N ALA A 442 -8.22 13.73 13.59
CA ALA A 442 -7.83 14.93 14.34
C ALA A 442 -6.92 14.64 15.54
N GLN A 443 -7.05 13.46 16.14
CA GLN A 443 -6.32 13.05 17.33
C GLN A 443 -6.00 11.56 17.24
N VAL A 444 -4.82 11.17 17.72
CA VAL A 444 -4.42 9.76 17.77
C VAL A 444 -3.78 9.42 19.10
N SER A 445 -4.21 8.32 19.69
CA SER A 445 -3.56 7.72 20.84
C SER A 445 -2.42 6.79 20.41
N CYS A 446 -1.24 7.01 21.00
CA CYS A 446 -0.13 6.08 20.85
C CYS A 446 -0.30 4.80 21.69
N TYR A 447 -1.13 4.82 22.74
CA TYR A 447 -1.17 3.74 23.73
C TYR A 447 -2.57 3.20 24.10
N SER A 448 -3.63 3.60 23.40
CA SER A 448 -5.02 3.20 23.67
C SER A 448 -5.64 2.44 22.50
N LEU A 449 -6.45 1.43 22.84
CA LEU A 449 -7.37 0.76 21.89
C LEU A 449 -8.74 1.46 21.83
N MET A 450 -9.17 2.08 22.92
CA MET A 450 -10.51 2.61 23.08
C MET A 450 -10.62 4.10 22.71
N ASN A 451 -9.61 4.88 23.06
CA ASN A 451 -9.61 6.32 22.89
C ASN A 451 -8.79 6.70 21.66
N SER A 452 -9.47 7.22 20.63
CA SER A 452 -8.83 7.71 19.39
C SER A 452 -7.71 6.77 18.86
N PRO A 453 -7.97 5.45 18.71
CA PRO A 453 -6.91 4.52 18.33
C PRO A 453 -6.32 4.90 16.98
N MET A 454 -5.06 4.53 16.74
CA MET A 454 -4.45 4.70 15.43
C MET A 454 -5.26 3.95 14.37
N THR A 455 -5.54 4.63 13.26
CA THR A 455 -6.20 3.99 12.11
C THR A 455 -5.37 2.84 11.59
N ALA A 456 -5.99 1.84 10.94
CA ALA A 456 -5.26 0.75 10.30
C ALA A 456 -5.51 0.69 8.79
N CYS A 457 -4.48 0.35 8.02
CA CYS A 457 -4.60 0.21 6.57
C CYS A 457 -5.22 -1.13 6.16
N GLY A 458 -4.49 -2.23 6.33
CA GLY A 458 -4.92 -3.57 5.90
C GLY A 458 -3.80 -4.61 5.88
N CYS A 459 -2.54 -4.17 5.95
CA CYS A 459 -1.36 -5.05 5.95
C CYS A 459 -0.91 -5.46 7.37
N PHE A 460 -1.74 -5.25 8.40
CA PHE A 460 -1.39 -5.63 9.77
C PHE A 460 -1.17 -7.14 9.91
N GLU A 461 -0.22 -7.54 10.77
CA GLU A 461 0.05 -8.95 11.05
C GLU A 461 -1.02 -9.58 11.95
N ALA A 462 -1.57 -8.78 12.87
CA ALA A 462 -2.60 -9.18 13.80
C ALA A 462 -3.63 -8.06 14.04
N ILE A 463 -4.74 -8.41 14.66
CA ILE A 463 -5.82 -7.47 15.03
C ILE A 463 -6.11 -7.64 16.50
N ALA A 464 -6.09 -6.53 17.24
CA ALA A 464 -6.59 -6.45 18.60
C ALA A 464 -8.08 -6.10 18.59
N ALA A 465 -8.85 -6.76 19.46
CA ALA A 465 -10.27 -6.49 19.66
C ALA A 465 -10.63 -6.54 21.15
N MET A 466 -11.41 -5.56 21.61
CA MET A 466 -11.95 -5.52 22.97
C MET A 466 -13.03 -6.61 23.14
N LEU A 467 -12.97 -7.34 24.26
CA LEU A 467 -13.93 -8.33 24.72
C LEU A 467 -14.62 -7.83 25.99
N PRO A 468 -15.80 -7.20 25.89
CA PRO A 468 -16.46 -6.55 27.03
C PRO A 468 -16.71 -7.49 28.21
N SER A 469 -17.19 -8.71 27.98
CA SER A 469 -17.56 -9.64 29.07
C SER A 469 -16.34 -10.18 29.82
N CYS A 470 -15.16 -10.11 29.20
CA CYS A 470 -13.89 -10.51 29.78
C CYS A 470 -13.09 -9.32 30.36
N ASN A 471 -13.61 -8.10 30.21
CA ASN A 471 -12.92 -6.85 30.55
C ASN A 471 -11.48 -6.82 30.00
N GLY A 472 -11.27 -7.37 28.80
CA GLY A 472 -9.95 -7.64 28.25
C GLY A 472 -9.90 -7.52 26.74
N ILE A 473 -8.71 -7.69 26.17
CA ILE A 473 -8.39 -7.55 24.77
C ILE A 473 -7.94 -8.92 24.25
N MET A 474 -8.50 -9.36 23.13
CA MET A 474 -7.97 -10.47 22.35
C MET A 474 -7.09 -9.95 21.22
N VAL A 475 -6.12 -10.76 20.78
CA VAL A 475 -5.35 -10.48 19.55
C VAL A 475 -5.32 -11.72 18.66
N VAL A 476 -5.64 -11.57 17.38
CA VAL A 476 -5.61 -12.66 16.39
C VAL A 476 -4.69 -12.33 15.22
N ASN A 477 -3.75 -13.23 14.90
CA ASN A 477 -2.86 -13.09 13.74
C ASN A 477 -3.52 -13.55 12.43
N ARG A 478 -2.99 -13.06 11.30
CA ARG A 478 -3.50 -13.31 9.94
C ARG A 478 -3.62 -14.78 9.55
N ASP A 479 -2.73 -15.61 10.06
CA ASP A 479 -2.66 -17.03 9.70
C ASP A 479 -3.71 -17.89 10.44
N PHE A 480 -4.35 -17.33 11.48
CA PHE A 480 -5.39 -18.03 12.21
C PHE A 480 -6.73 -18.00 11.45
N MET A 481 -7.18 -19.17 11.02
CA MET A 481 -8.38 -19.34 10.18
C MET A 481 -9.67 -19.62 10.98
N GLY A 482 -9.55 -19.80 12.29
CA GLY A 482 -10.65 -20.16 13.20
C GLY A 482 -11.55 -18.98 13.58
N MET A 483 -12.57 -19.29 14.39
CA MET A 483 -13.40 -18.28 15.05
C MET A 483 -12.68 -17.74 16.28
N THR A 484 -12.90 -16.47 16.61
CA THR A 484 -12.35 -15.85 17.82
C THR A 484 -13.46 -15.52 18.81
N PRO A 485 -13.13 -15.28 20.09
CA PRO A 485 -14.10 -14.87 21.10
C PRO A 485 -14.94 -13.64 20.73
N SER A 486 -14.46 -12.75 19.84
CA SER A 486 -15.25 -11.62 19.34
C SER A 486 -16.38 -12.01 18.38
N GLY A 487 -16.62 -13.31 18.15
CA GLY A 487 -17.64 -13.82 17.23
C GLY A 487 -17.30 -13.64 15.75
N MET A 488 -16.03 -13.35 15.42
CA MET A 488 -15.59 -13.05 14.06
C MET A 488 -14.31 -13.79 13.69
N LYS A 489 -14.11 -14.07 12.41
CA LYS A 489 -12.80 -14.53 11.89
C LYS A 489 -11.88 -13.33 11.66
N PHE A 490 -10.57 -13.59 11.52
CA PHE A 490 -9.59 -12.57 11.15
C PHE A 490 -10.03 -11.75 9.92
N THR A 491 -10.53 -12.40 8.87
CA THR A 491 -10.96 -11.72 7.62
C THR A 491 -12.10 -10.74 7.84
N THR A 492 -13.01 -11.02 8.77
CA THR A 492 -14.13 -10.14 9.10
C THR A 492 -13.64 -8.96 9.94
N LEU A 493 -12.83 -9.24 10.96
CA LEU A 493 -12.18 -8.20 11.77
C LEU A 493 -11.32 -7.26 10.93
N ALA A 494 -10.61 -7.79 9.93
CA ALA A 494 -9.77 -7.00 9.03
C ALA A 494 -10.58 -5.98 8.22
N GLY A 495 -11.82 -6.34 7.85
CA GLY A 495 -12.76 -5.44 7.19
C GLY A 495 -13.28 -4.33 8.11
N MET A 496 -13.32 -4.55 9.42
CA MET A 496 -13.76 -3.56 10.42
C MET A 496 -12.64 -2.62 10.89
N ALA A 497 -11.44 -3.15 11.08
CA ALA A 497 -10.29 -2.37 11.56
C ALA A 497 -9.56 -1.62 10.43
N GLY A 498 -9.58 -2.15 9.20
CA GLY A 498 -8.84 -1.59 8.06
C GLY A 498 -9.51 -0.38 7.40
N GLY A 499 -8.85 0.16 6.37
CA GLY A 499 -9.38 1.22 5.51
C GLY A 499 -9.07 2.66 5.95
N GLY A 500 -8.28 2.85 7.01
CA GLY A 500 -7.86 4.18 7.46
C GLY A 500 -8.89 4.91 8.32
N MET A 501 -9.80 4.17 8.97
CA MET A 501 -10.78 4.69 9.92
C MET A 501 -10.32 4.47 11.36
N GLN A 502 -10.77 5.31 12.29
CA GLN A 502 -10.62 5.05 13.72
C GLN A 502 -11.78 4.20 14.20
N THR A 503 -11.48 3.02 14.72
CA THR A 503 -12.48 2.06 15.19
C THR A 503 -12.21 1.75 16.66
N PRO A 504 -12.71 2.56 17.63
CA PRO A 504 -12.60 2.27 19.06
C PRO A 504 -12.92 0.80 19.39
N GLY A 505 -12.01 0.13 20.09
CA GLY A 505 -12.11 -1.29 20.42
C GLY A 505 -11.52 -2.24 19.37
N PHE A 506 -11.10 -1.77 18.20
CA PHE A 506 -10.49 -2.58 17.15
C PHE A 506 -9.28 -1.89 16.53
N MET A 507 -8.14 -2.57 16.45
CA MET A 507 -6.93 -1.98 15.87
C MET A 507 -6.01 -3.03 15.25
N GLY A 508 -5.50 -2.73 14.06
CA GLY A 508 -4.41 -3.51 13.47
C GLY A 508 -3.10 -3.30 14.24
N VAL A 509 -2.40 -4.39 14.55
CA VAL A 509 -1.14 -4.38 15.31
C VAL A 509 -0.11 -5.32 14.68
N SER A 510 1.17 -5.08 14.95
CA SER A 510 2.24 -6.05 14.65
C SER A 510 2.31 -7.10 15.75
N LYS A 511 2.85 -8.28 15.45
CA LYS A 511 3.07 -9.32 16.47
C LYS A 511 4.02 -8.85 17.56
N HIS A 512 5.02 -8.04 17.18
CA HIS A 512 6.03 -7.48 18.09
C HIS A 512 5.44 -6.53 19.13
N PHE A 513 4.37 -5.81 18.81
CA PHE A 513 3.74 -4.87 19.74
C PHE A 513 3.16 -5.57 20.97
N LEU A 514 2.80 -6.85 20.88
CA LEU A 514 2.25 -7.64 21.99
C LEU A 514 3.23 -7.82 23.16
N THR A 515 4.52 -7.62 22.91
CA THR A 515 5.57 -7.70 23.95
C THR A 515 6.13 -6.32 24.29
N SER A 516 5.52 -5.25 23.80
CA SER A 516 5.92 -3.88 24.12
C SER A 516 5.55 -3.50 25.56
N ARG A 517 6.32 -2.59 26.16
CA ARG A 517 5.92 -1.90 27.41
C ARG A 517 4.76 -0.93 27.19
N LYS A 518 4.54 -0.50 25.95
CA LYS A 518 3.49 0.43 25.52
C LYS A 518 2.24 -0.24 24.97
N LEU A 519 2.16 -1.57 25.01
CA LEU A 519 0.97 -2.33 24.61
C LEU A 519 -0.24 -1.85 25.41
N PHE A 520 -1.19 -1.14 24.79
CA PHE A 520 -2.46 -0.74 25.40
C PHE A 520 -2.32 -0.17 26.83
N LEU A 521 -1.30 0.67 27.03
CA LEU A 521 -0.96 1.20 28.36
C LEU A 521 -2.15 1.92 28.99
N ALA A 522 -2.96 2.62 28.19
CA ALA A 522 -4.14 3.33 28.65
C ALA A 522 -5.21 2.39 29.23
N GLU A 523 -5.35 1.19 28.66
CA GLU A 523 -6.28 0.18 29.19
C GLU A 523 -5.66 -0.64 30.33
N GLY A 524 -4.37 -0.50 30.64
CA GLY A 524 -3.70 -1.23 31.71
C GLY A 524 -2.76 -2.34 31.24
N GLY A 525 -2.34 -2.28 29.98
CA GLY A 525 -1.16 -3.00 29.53
C GLY A 525 -1.42 -4.46 29.16
N LEU A 526 -0.35 -5.24 29.29
CA LEU A 526 -0.36 -6.69 29.09
C LEU A 526 -1.40 -7.43 29.97
N LYS A 527 -1.78 -6.87 31.13
CA LYS A 527 -2.81 -7.42 32.02
C LYS A 527 -4.19 -7.52 31.37
N ARG A 528 -4.42 -6.79 30.27
CA ARG A 528 -5.66 -6.86 29.48
C ARG A 528 -5.64 -7.96 28.42
N LEU A 529 -4.49 -8.52 28.06
CA LEU A 529 -4.45 -9.56 27.04
C LEU A 529 -5.08 -10.84 27.60
N VAL A 530 -6.26 -11.22 27.11
CA VAL A 530 -7.01 -12.37 27.63
C VAL A 530 -7.06 -13.55 26.68
N TRP A 531 -6.83 -13.34 25.39
CA TRP A 531 -6.88 -14.39 24.39
C TRP A 531 -5.96 -14.12 23.20
N ILE A 532 -5.17 -15.12 22.81
CA ILE A 532 -4.40 -15.14 21.56
C ILE A 532 -4.37 -16.57 20.99
N PRO A 533 -4.27 -16.76 19.65
CA PRO A 533 -4.09 -18.09 19.09
C PRO A 533 -2.85 -18.78 19.66
N LYS A 534 -2.92 -20.09 19.89
CA LYS A 534 -1.80 -20.88 20.41
C LYS A 534 -0.53 -20.71 19.56
N MET A 535 -0.69 -20.73 18.24
CA MET A 535 0.44 -20.52 17.32
C MET A 535 1.16 -19.18 17.56
N LEU A 536 0.41 -18.10 17.83
CA LEU A 536 0.97 -16.79 18.11
C LEU A 536 1.61 -16.79 19.50
N LYS A 537 0.96 -17.39 20.50
CA LYS A 537 1.48 -17.52 21.87
C LYS A 537 2.81 -18.26 21.91
N GLU A 538 2.95 -19.33 21.13
CA GLU A 538 4.19 -20.09 20.98
C GLU A 538 5.26 -19.29 20.24
N GLU A 539 4.89 -18.60 19.16
CA GLU A 539 5.80 -17.76 18.36
C GLU A 539 6.47 -16.67 19.20
N ILE A 540 5.73 -16.02 20.12
CA ILE A 540 6.25 -14.94 20.97
C ILE A 540 6.57 -15.40 22.41
N ALA A 541 6.57 -16.70 22.69
CA ALA A 541 6.55 -17.23 24.05
C ALA A 541 7.66 -16.68 24.95
N ASP A 542 8.91 -16.71 24.47
CA ASP A 542 10.07 -16.29 25.27
C ASP A 542 9.99 -14.79 25.62
N LYS A 543 9.64 -13.95 24.63
CA LYS A 543 9.47 -12.50 24.83
C LYS A 543 8.28 -12.20 25.73
N LEU A 544 7.16 -12.91 25.56
CA LEU A 544 5.95 -12.71 26.35
C LEU A 544 6.17 -13.12 27.81
N ARG A 545 6.84 -14.25 28.08
CA ARG A 545 7.22 -14.66 29.44
C ARG A 545 8.14 -13.65 30.11
N ALA A 546 9.17 -13.18 29.40
CA ALA A 546 10.05 -12.14 29.92
C ALA A 546 9.28 -10.85 30.28
N ARG A 547 8.29 -10.47 29.47
CA ARG A 547 7.41 -9.33 29.78
C ARG A 547 6.48 -9.58 30.96
N CYS A 548 5.94 -10.80 31.10
CA CYS A 548 5.16 -11.21 32.27
C CYS A 548 5.99 -11.13 33.56
N GLU A 549 7.24 -11.60 33.54
CA GLU A 549 8.19 -11.47 34.65
C GLU A 549 8.50 -10.01 34.98
N GLU A 550 8.75 -9.18 33.96
CA GLU A 550 9.08 -7.76 34.14
C GLU A 550 7.93 -6.96 34.78
N ILE A 551 6.67 -7.33 34.55
CA ILE A 551 5.53 -6.71 35.24
C ILE A 551 5.18 -7.37 36.59
N GLY A 552 5.98 -8.33 37.04
CA GLY A 552 5.81 -9.05 38.30
C GLY A 552 4.66 -10.07 38.30
N MET A 553 4.28 -10.60 37.13
CA MET A 553 3.18 -11.56 36.95
C MET A 553 3.60 -12.73 36.04
N PRO A 554 4.62 -13.53 36.40
CA PRO A 554 5.10 -14.65 35.57
C PRO A 554 3.99 -15.64 35.19
N GLU A 555 3.02 -15.84 36.08
CA GLU A 555 1.86 -16.71 35.88
C GLU A 555 0.90 -16.22 34.79
N LEU A 556 0.91 -14.93 34.45
CA LEU A 556 0.01 -14.34 33.46
C LEU A 556 0.10 -15.05 32.11
N PHE A 557 1.29 -15.54 31.72
CA PHE A 557 1.46 -16.29 30.48
C PHE A 557 0.49 -17.48 30.41
N ASP A 558 0.31 -18.23 31.49
CA ASP A 558 -0.57 -19.39 31.54
C ASP A 558 -2.06 -19.02 31.73
N MET A 559 -2.33 -17.78 32.15
CA MET A 559 -3.70 -17.27 32.32
C MET A 559 -4.32 -16.75 31.01
N ILE A 560 -3.52 -16.48 29.98
CA ILE A 560 -4.01 -16.05 28.66
C ILE A 560 -4.61 -17.25 27.92
N ALA A 561 -5.90 -17.18 27.58
CA ALA A 561 -6.61 -18.22 26.86
C ALA A 561 -6.14 -18.34 25.39
N THR A 562 -6.38 -19.50 24.81
CA THR A 562 -6.22 -19.78 23.38
C THR A 562 -7.49 -20.45 22.84
N GLU A 563 -7.50 -20.81 21.56
CA GLU A 563 -8.57 -21.61 20.96
C GLU A 563 -8.78 -22.97 21.65
N GLU A 564 -7.82 -23.46 22.43
CA GLU A 564 -7.96 -24.70 23.23
C GLU A 564 -8.89 -24.52 24.45
N GLN A 565 -9.02 -23.29 24.96
CA GLN A 565 -9.91 -22.97 26.09
C GLN A 565 -11.28 -22.46 25.63
N GLY A 566 -11.39 -21.97 24.39
CA GLY A 566 -12.65 -21.54 23.82
C GLY A 566 -12.50 -20.53 22.69
N THR A 567 -13.58 -20.37 21.93
CA THR A 567 -13.68 -19.39 20.83
C THR A 567 -14.89 -18.48 20.98
N THR A 568 -15.49 -18.41 22.17
CA THR A 568 -16.56 -17.46 22.53
C THR A 568 -16.21 -16.77 23.86
N GLU A 569 -16.72 -15.55 24.10
CA GLU A 569 -16.50 -14.85 25.37
C GLU A 569 -16.97 -15.67 26.59
N GLU A 570 -18.09 -16.39 26.47
CA GLU A 570 -18.62 -17.23 27.56
C GLU A 570 -17.64 -18.33 27.97
N GLN A 571 -17.12 -19.09 26.98
CA GLN A 571 -16.19 -20.19 27.23
C GLN A 571 -14.90 -19.71 27.88
N ILE A 572 -14.31 -18.62 27.35
CA ILE A 572 -13.05 -18.12 27.88
C ILE A 572 -13.25 -17.44 29.24
N LEU A 573 -14.41 -16.83 29.51
CA LEU A 573 -14.68 -16.18 30.79
C LEU A 573 -14.66 -17.18 31.95
N GLU A 574 -15.13 -18.42 31.75
CA GLU A 574 -15.02 -19.49 32.74
C GLU A 574 -13.56 -19.80 33.07
N PHE A 575 -12.72 -19.96 32.05
CA PHE A 575 -11.29 -20.17 32.21
C PHE A 575 -10.59 -18.99 32.90
N LEU A 576 -10.88 -17.75 32.50
CA LEU A 576 -10.29 -16.56 33.09
C LEU A 576 -10.66 -16.44 34.58
N LYS A 577 -11.89 -16.82 34.97
CA LYS A 577 -12.31 -16.87 36.38
C LYS A 577 -11.59 -17.96 37.15
N GLU A 578 -11.46 -19.16 36.59
CA GLU A 578 -10.73 -20.28 37.20
C GLU A 578 -9.27 -19.90 37.47
N LYS A 579 -8.62 -19.23 36.51
CA LYS A 579 -7.24 -18.78 36.63
C LYS A 579 -7.07 -17.51 37.45
N GLY A 580 -8.14 -16.79 37.78
CA GLY A 580 -8.06 -15.51 38.47
C GLY A 580 -7.37 -14.43 37.63
N HIS A 581 -7.66 -14.37 36.33
CA HIS A 581 -7.02 -13.44 35.40
C HIS A 581 -7.19 -11.98 35.85
N PRO A 582 -6.12 -11.16 35.88
CA PRO A 582 -6.15 -9.81 36.44
C PRO A 582 -7.18 -8.88 35.79
N ALA A 583 -7.38 -8.99 34.47
CA ALA A 583 -8.36 -8.20 33.71
C ALA A 583 -9.77 -8.17 34.35
N LEU A 584 -10.21 -9.27 34.98
CA LEU A 584 -11.54 -9.37 35.59
C LEU A 584 -11.70 -8.52 36.86
N SER A 585 -10.58 -8.11 37.48
CA SER A 585 -10.55 -7.32 38.72
C SER A 585 -10.16 -5.86 38.52
N MET A 586 -9.73 -5.50 37.31
CA MET A 586 -9.40 -4.13 36.92
C MET A 586 -10.67 -3.31 36.69
N GLU A 587 -10.55 -1.99 36.71
CA GLU A 587 -11.63 -1.09 36.27
C GLU A 587 -12.11 -1.44 34.87
N THR A 588 -13.34 -1.07 34.51
CA THR A 588 -13.87 -1.35 33.18
C THR A 588 -13.03 -0.64 32.13
N ALA A 589 -12.52 -1.36 31.12
CA ALA A 589 -11.76 -0.74 30.02
C ALA A 589 -12.64 0.07 29.05
N ILE A 590 -13.96 -0.08 29.15
CA ILE A 590 -14.97 0.67 28.40
C ILE A 590 -15.43 1.81 29.31
N GLY A 591 -15.12 3.05 28.90
CA GLY A 591 -15.60 4.28 29.53
C GLY A 591 -17.05 4.61 29.16
#